data_AF-A0A6B3IB59-F1
#
_entry.id   AF-A0A6B3IB59-F1
#
_cell.length_a   1.000
_cell.length_b   1.000
_cell.length_c   1.000
_cell.angle_alpha   90.00
_cell.angle_beta   90.00
_cell.angle_gamma   90.00
#
_symmetry.space_group_name_H-M   'P 1'
#
loop_
_entity.id
_entity.type
_entity.pdbx_description
1 polymer ?
#
loop_
_entity_poly.entity_id
_entity_poly.type
_entity_poly.pdbx_seq_one_letter_code
_entity_poly.pdbx_strand_id
1 'polypeptide(L)' 'LVVSGLIALVLHKTIGMRVSEDEEISGIDQIEHAETAYDFSGAGGGTVSRTPAQDTTAAPKAKKVDA' A
#
# COMPACT_ATOMS: atom_id res chain seq x y z
N LEU A 1 34.66 0.20 -4.66
CA LEU A 1 33.71 0.16 -5.81
C LEU A 1 33.87 -1.09 -6.67
N VAL A 2 35.08 -1.44 -7.14
CA VAL A 2 35.29 -2.61 -8.04
C VAL A 2 34.77 -3.92 -7.46
N VAL A 3 35.16 -4.25 -6.21
CA VAL A 3 34.73 -5.51 -5.56
C VAL A 3 33.21 -5.53 -5.33
N SER A 4 32.63 -4.42 -4.87
CA SER A 4 31.18 -4.28 -4.70
C SER A 4 30.42 -4.47 -6.02
N GLY A 5 30.95 -3.94 -7.13
CA GLY A 5 30.37 -4.10 -8.46
C GLY A 5 30.42 -5.54 -8.97
N LEU A 6 31.53 -6.26 -8.71
CA LEU A 6 31.67 -7.68 -9.03
C LEU A 6 30.62 -8.53 -8.29
N ILE A 7 30.43 -8.27 -6.99
CA ILE A 7 29.41 -8.97 -6.20
C ILE A 7 28.00 -8.66 -6.74
N ALA A 8 27.71 -7.39 -7.01
CA ALA A 8 26.41 -6.99 -7.55
C ALA A 8 26.11 -7.67 -8.90
N LEU A 9 27.12 -7.78 -9.78
CA LEU A 9 26.99 -8.43 -11.08
C LEU A 9 26.73 -9.94 -10.96
N VAL A 10 27.42 -10.61 -10.04
CA VAL A 10 27.20 -12.04 -9.75
C VAL A 10 25.77 -12.26 -9.25
N LEU A 11 25.32 -11.49 -8.24
CA LEU A 11 23.97 -11.62 -7.69
C LEU A 11 22.88 -11.34 -8.72
N HIS A 12 23.04 -10.28 -9.51
CA HIS A 12 22.11 -9.94 -10.60
C HIS A 12 21.98 -11.07 -11.62
N LYS A 13 23.05 -11.81 -11.90
CA LYS A 13 23.02 -12.89 -12.90
C LYS A 13 22.48 -14.21 -12.36
N THR A 14 22.62 -14.48 -11.06
CA THR A 14 22.21 -15.76 -10.46
C THR A 14 20.81 -15.74 -9.90
N ILE A 15 20.45 -14.69 -9.15
CA ILE A 15 19.18 -14.63 -8.40
C ILE A 15 18.35 -13.40 -8.75
N GLY A 16 18.94 -12.39 -9.39
CA GLY A 16 18.28 -11.11 -9.62
C GLY A 16 18.31 -10.23 -8.35
N MET A 17 18.30 -8.92 -8.56
CA MET A 17 18.40 -7.92 -7.48
C MET A 17 17.07 -7.24 -7.17
N ARG A 18 16.03 -7.51 -7.98
CA ARG A 18 14.71 -6.89 -7.88
C ARG A 18 13.62 -7.94 -8.02
N VAL A 19 12.48 -7.67 -7.41
CA VAL A 19 11.23 -8.41 -7.61
C VAL A 19 10.62 -8.05 -8.96
N SER A 20 9.57 -8.78 -9.37
CA SER A 20 8.84 -8.43 -10.60
C SER A 20 8.07 -7.11 -10.45
N GLU A 21 7.78 -6.44 -11.56
CA GLU A 21 7.02 -5.17 -11.53
C GLU A 21 5.63 -5.34 -10.90
N ASP A 22 4.96 -6.45 -11.18
CA ASP A 22 3.64 -6.76 -10.63
C ASP A 22 3.67 -6.91 -9.10
N GLU A 23 4.71 -7.57 -8.56
CA GLU A 23 4.92 -7.73 -7.11
C GLU A 23 5.32 -6.40 -6.46
N GLU A 24 6.12 -5.59 -7.14
CA GLU A 24 6.49 -4.25 -6.67
C GLU A 24 5.26 -3.34 -6.55
N ILE A 25 4.32 -3.40 -7.50
CA ILE A 25 3.08 -2.61 -7.49
C ILE A 25 2.08 -3.15 -6.47
N SER A 26 1.94 -4.47 -6.37
CA SER A 26 1.00 -5.11 -5.43
C SER A 26 1.42 -4.95 -3.97
N GLY A 27 2.70 -4.67 -3.73
CA GLY A 27 3.29 -4.48 -2.42
C GLY A 27 4.02 -5.73 -1.95
N ILE A 28 5.34 -5.60 -1.79
CA ILE A 28 6.24 -6.72 -1.41
C ILE A 28 5.81 -7.33 -0.08
N ASP A 29 5.46 -6.51 0.91
CA ASP A 29 5.03 -6.97 2.24
C ASP A 29 3.78 -7.87 2.17
N GLN A 30 2.85 -7.59 1.26
CA GLN A 30 1.64 -8.39 1.10
C GLN A 30 1.92 -9.73 0.40
N ILE A 31 2.78 -9.71 -0.63
CA ILE A 31 3.06 -10.89 -1.45
C ILE A 31 4.04 -11.84 -0.75
N GLU A 32 5.10 -11.33 -0.13
CA GLU A 32 6.19 -12.14 0.41
C GLU A 32 6.04 -12.42 1.91
N HIS A 33 5.46 -11.50 2.67
CA HIS A 33 5.38 -11.61 4.13
C HIS A 33 3.94 -11.73 4.66
N ALA A 34 2.93 -11.64 3.79
CA ALA A 34 1.51 -11.64 4.16
C ALA A 34 1.18 -10.61 5.27
N GLU A 35 1.87 -9.47 5.24
CA GLU A 35 1.73 -8.42 6.24
C GLU A 35 1.39 -7.07 5.58
N THR A 36 0.85 -6.16 6.39
CA THR A 36 0.74 -4.76 6.00
C THR A 36 1.89 -4.02 6.67
N ALA A 37 2.57 -3.17 5.90
CA ALA A 37 3.52 -2.18 6.43
C ALA A 37 2.85 -1.23 7.44
N TYR A 38 3.53 -0.13 7.78
CA TYR A 38 2.89 0.97 8.49
C TYR A 38 1.59 1.41 7.78
N ASP A 39 0.54 1.70 8.56
CA ASP A 39 -0.71 2.24 8.03
C ASP A 39 -0.49 3.69 7.56
N PHE A 40 -0.22 3.84 6.27
CA PHE A 40 -0.10 5.13 5.61
C PHE A 40 -1.43 5.67 5.07
N SER A 41 -2.59 5.09 5.42
CA SER A 41 -3.92 5.57 4.97
C SER A 41 -4.19 7.03 5.35
N GLY A 42 -3.44 7.60 6.31
CA GLY A 42 -3.45 9.02 6.66
C GLY A 42 -2.26 9.87 6.17
N ALA A 43 -1.23 9.30 5.54
CA ALA A 43 0.06 9.95 5.30
C ALA A 43 0.40 10.17 3.81
N GLY A 44 -0.61 10.17 2.94
CA GLY A 44 -0.46 10.54 1.53
C GLY A 44 -0.35 12.06 1.35
N GLY A 45 0.88 12.57 1.19
CA GLY A 45 1.15 13.92 0.70
C GLY A 45 0.68 14.06 -0.76
N GLY A 46 -0.56 14.51 -0.94
CA GLY A 46 -1.13 14.92 -2.21
C GLY A 46 -2.40 15.70 -1.94
N THR A 47 -2.54 16.88 -2.53
CA THR A 47 -3.75 17.71 -2.42
C THR A 47 -4.93 16.99 -3.07
N VAL A 48 -5.57 16.10 -2.32
CA VAL A 48 -6.91 15.62 -2.66
C VAL A 48 -7.86 16.69 -2.15
N SER A 49 -8.34 17.53 -3.07
CA SER A 49 -9.60 18.23 -2.86
C SER A 49 -10.65 17.16 -2.61
N ARG A 50 -10.90 16.89 -1.32
CA ARG A 50 -11.85 15.89 -0.89
C ARG A 50 -13.24 16.44 -1.18
N THR A 51 -13.78 16.13 -2.36
CA THR A 51 -15.23 16.17 -2.56
C THR A 51 -15.82 15.23 -1.52
N PRO A 52 -16.78 15.66 -0.69
CA PRO A 52 -17.40 14.74 0.25
C PRO A 52 -18.12 13.68 -0.58
N ALA A 53 -17.65 12.44 -0.48
CA ALA A 53 -18.45 11.30 -0.90
C ALA A 53 -19.70 11.33 -0.02
N GLN A 54 -20.84 11.65 -0.64
CA GLN A 54 -22.13 11.42 0.00
C GLN A 54 -22.26 9.92 0.20
N ASP A 55 -22.08 9.49 1.45
CA ASP A 55 -22.58 8.20 1.92
C ASP A 55 -24.09 8.19 1.69
N THR A 56 -24.51 7.60 0.57
CA THR A 56 -25.91 7.29 0.26
C THR A 56 -26.28 5.95 0.90
N THR A 57 -26.14 5.86 2.22
CA THR A 57 -26.85 4.86 3.02
C THR A 57 -28.09 5.52 3.62
N ALA A 58 -29.19 5.38 2.90
CA ALA A 58 -30.52 5.80 3.27
C ALA A 58 -30.93 5.26 4.66
N ALA A 59 -31.52 6.13 5.48
CA ALA A 59 -32.13 5.81 6.76
C ALA A 59 -33.37 4.90 6.60
N PRO A 60 -33.80 4.25 7.70
CA PRO A 60 -35.14 4.57 8.15
C PRO A 60 -35.27 4.80 9.67
N LYS A 61 -35.86 5.96 9.96
CA LYS A 61 -36.90 6.26 10.97
C LYS A 61 -36.59 6.10 12.48
N ALA A 62 -36.60 7.27 13.09
CA ALA A 62 -36.73 7.60 14.50
C ALA A 62 -37.72 6.72 15.31
N LYS A 63 -37.28 6.33 16.51
CA LYS A 63 -38.15 6.03 17.65
C LYS A 63 -37.92 7.11 18.70
N LYS A 64 -38.92 7.96 18.93
CA LYS A 64 -38.94 8.91 20.05
C LYS A 64 -39.02 8.12 21.35
N VAL A 65 -38.26 8.55 22.36
CA VAL A 65 -38.36 8.05 23.73
C VAL A 65 -38.78 9.25 24.57
N ASP A 66 -40.04 9.25 25.02
CA ASP A 66 -40.60 10.22 25.95
C ASP A 66 -40.13 9.88 27.38
N ALA A 67 -39.74 10.91 28.13
CA ALA A 67 -39.60 10.92 29.58
C ALA A 67 -40.12 12.27 30.10
#